data_AF-A0A2A2HIZ2-F1
#
_entry.id   AF-A0A2A2HIZ2-F1
#
_cell.length_a   1.000
_cell.length_b   1.000
_cell.length_c   1.000
_cell.angle_alpha   90.00
_cell.angle_beta   90.00
_cell.angle_gamma   90.00
#
_symmetry.space_group_name_H-M   'P 1'
#
loop_
_entity.id
_entity.type
_entity.pdbx_description
1 polymer ?
#
loop_
_entity_poly.entity_id
_entity_poly.type
_entity_poly.pdbx_seq_one_letter_code
_entity_poly.pdbx_strand_id
1 'polypeptide(L)' 'MQAISRLAHQHNILVMVDGTQGIVHRGIDVQALDIDFFVFSAHKLYSPTGLGICIDLKLLPECWSSTLL' A
#
# COMPACT_ATOMS: atom_id res chain seq x y z
N MET A 1 -2.50 0.91 -13.60
CA MET A 1 -2.06 0.13 -12.43
C MET A 1 -2.92 -1.11 -12.21
N GLN A 2 -4.25 -0.99 -12.05
CA GLN A 2 -5.18 -2.14 -11.90
C GLN A 2 -5.06 -3.26 -12.95
N ALA A 3 -4.72 -2.93 -14.21
CA ALA A 3 -4.50 -3.96 -15.24
C ALA A 3 -3.23 -4.79 -14.96
N ILE A 4 -2.20 -4.15 -14.40
CA ILE A 4 -0.92 -4.80 -14.08
C ILE A 4 -1.10 -5.71 -12.87
N SER A 5 -1.76 -5.26 -11.80
CA SER A 5 -1.90 -6.10 -10.63
C SER A 5 -2.80 -7.30 -10.88
N ARG A 6 -3.90 -7.12 -11.63
CA ARG A 6 -4.73 -8.25 -12.09
C ARG A 6 -3.93 -9.28 -12.88
N LEU A 7 -3.08 -8.84 -13.81
CA LEU A 7 -2.21 -9.74 -14.57
C LEU A 7 -1.22 -10.46 -13.64
N ALA A 8 -0.58 -9.75 -12.72
CA ALA A 8 0.34 -10.35 -11.76
C ALA A 8 -0.36 -11.40 -10.87
N HIS A 9 -1.56 -11.08 -10.37
CA HIS A 9 -2.36 -11.97 -9.54
C HIS A 9 -2.82 -13.23 -10.28
N GLN A 10 -3.08 -13.16 -11.59
CA GLN A 10 -3.36 -14.35 -12.42
C GLN A 10 -2.18 -15.34 -12.44
N HIS A 11 -0.97 -14.86 -12.17
CA HIS A 11 0.25 -15.66 -12.09
C HIS A 11 0.73 -15.90 -10.65
N ASN A 12 -0.08 -15.57 -9.64
CA ASN A 12 0.28 -15.65 -8.21
C ASN A 12 1.51 -14.80 -7.85
N ILE A 13 1.72 -13.67 -8.55
CA ILE A 13 2.84 -12.76 -8.31
C ILE A 13 2.37 -11.64 -7.38
N LEU A 14 3.16 -11.37 -6.34
CA LEU A 14 2.90 -10.27 -5.42
C LEU A 14 3.24 -8.91 -6.06
N VAL A 15 2.41 -7.90 -5.76
CA VAL A 15 2.51 -6.55 -6.29
C VAL A 15 2.77 -5.58 -5.15
N MET A 16 3.94 -4.96 -5.20
CA MET A 16 4.33 -3.84 -4.32
C MET A 16 4.37 -2.54 -5.12
N VAL A 17 3.76 -1.49 -4.58
CA VAL A 17 3.79 -0.14 -5.17
C VAL A 17 4.58 0.81 -4.28
N ASP A 18 5.54 1.51 -4.89
CA ASP A 18 6.19 2.67 -4.28
C ASP A 18 5.30 3.92 -4.40
N GLY A 19 4.76 4.32 -3.27
CA GLY A 19 3.90 5.47 -3.08
C GLY A 19 4.63 6.76 -2.74
N THR A 20 5.97 6.80 -2.69
CA THR A 20 6.76 7.95 -2.16
C THR A 20 6.36 9.30 -2.77
N GLN A 21 6.10 9.35 -4.07
CA GLN A 21 5.60 10.56 -4.75
C GLN A 21 4.07 10.63 -4.80
N GLY A 22 3.41 9.47 -4.83
CA GLY A 22 1.96 9.38 -4.93
C GLY A 22 1.23 9.86 -3.67
N ILE A 23 1.74 9.48 -2.50
CA ILE A 23 1.12 9.69 -1.19
C ILE A 23 0.96 11.16 -0.80
N VAL A 24 1.78 12.05 -1.39
CA VAL A 24 1.77 13.50 -1.13
C VAL A 24 1.06 14.31 -2.22
N HIS A 25 0.98 13.80 -3.45
CA HIS A 25 0.48 14.57 -4.58
C HIS A 25 -0.89 14.11 -5.09
N ARG A 26 -1.35 12.90 -4.72
CA ARG A 26 -2.60 12.31 -5.22
C ARG A 26 -3.29 11.48 -4.13
N GLY A 27 -4.62 11.52 -4.11
CA GLY A 27 -5.39 10.53 -3.38
C GLY A 27 -5.25 9.17 -4.07
N ILE A 28 -4.64 8.20 -3.38
CA ILE A 28 -4.48 6.84 -3.87
C ILE A 28 -5.44 5.95 -3.12
N ASP A 29 -6.39 5.35 -3.84
CA ASP A 29 -7.22 4.27 -3.32
C ASP A 29 -6.46 2.95 -3.48
N VAL A 30 -5.78 2.54 -2.42
CA VAL A 30 -4.96 1.32 -2.41
C VAL A 30 -5.79 0.04 -2.52
N GLN A 31 -7.07 0.07 -2.11
CA GLN A 31 -7.97 -1.09 -2.25
C GLN A 31 -8.43 -1.24 -3.69
N ALA A 32 -8.84 -0.13 -4.33
CA ALA A 32 -9.23 -0.14 -5.73
C ALA A 32 -8.07 -0.52 -6.67
N LEU A 33 -6.82 -0.37 -6.23
CA LEU A 33 -5.65 -0.76 -7.00
C LEU A 33 -5.35 -2.26 -6.99
N ASP A 34 -5.94 -3.04 -6.07
CA ASP A 34 -5.72 -4.47 -5.91
C ASP A 34 -4.21 -4.79 -5.85
N ILE A 35 -3.50 -4.27 -4.85
CA ILE A 35 -2.06 -4.50 -4.65
C ILE A 35 -1.84 -5.16 -3.28
N ASP A 36 -0.69 -5.79 -3.08
CA ASP A 36 -0.36 -6.45 -1.82
C ASP A 36 0.30 -5.49 -0.84
N PHE A 37 1.28 -4.72 -1.32
CA PHE A 37 2.09 -3.84 -0.48
C PHE A 37 2.09 -2.42 -1.00
N PHE A 38 1.97 -1.48 -0.05
CA PHE A 38 2.15 -0.06 -0.31
C PHE A 38 3.27 0.49 0.57
N VAL A 39 4.32 1.01 -0.07
CA VAL A 39 5.52 1.48 0.62
C VAL A 39 5.78 2.95 0.32
N PHE A 40 6.24 3.71 1.31
CA PHE A 40 6.67 5.08 1.10
C PHE A 40 7.61 5.56 2.21
N SER A 41 8.42 6.55 1.89
CA SER A 41 9.23 7.25 2.89
C SER A 41 8.36 8.19 3.74
N ALA A 42 8.39 8.02 5.06
CA ALA A 42 7.55 8.81 5.97
C ALA A 42 7.89 10.31 5.93
N HIS A 43 9.15 10.65 5.68
CA HIS A 43 9.57 12.06 5.57
C HIS A 43 8.96 12.81 4.37
N LYS A 44 8.29 12.11 3.45
CA LYS A 44 7.45 12.76 2.44
C LYS A 44 6.15 13.29 3.05
N LEU A 45 5.65 12.64 4.11
CA LEU A 45 4.51 13.09 4.92
C LEU A 45 4.93 13.87 6.16
N TYR A 46 5.97 14.70 6.04
CA TYR A 46 6.45 15.59 7.11
C TYR A 46 6.96 14.90 8.39
N SER A 47 7.23 13.59 8.34
CA SER A 47 7.88 12.83 9.42
C SER A 47 9.41 13.04 9.45
N PRO A 48 10.12 12.68 10.55
CA PRO A 48 11.58 12.65 10.56
C PRO A 48 12.20 11.75 9.48
N THR A 49 13.41 12.10 9.03
CA THR A 49 14.20 11.30 8.08
C THR A 49 14.61 9.96 8.67
N GLY A 50 14.81 8.94 7.82
CA GLY A 50 15.20 7.60 8.26
C GLY A 50 14.04 6.68 8.63
N LEU A 51 12.79 7.15 8.54
CA LEU A 51 11.59 6.34 8.71
C LEU A 51 10.91 6.04 7.36
N GLY A 52 10.55 4.78 7.16
CA GLY A 52 9.75 4.28 6.05
C GLY A 52 8.52 3.53 6.55
N ILE A 53 7.45 3.53 5.76
CA ILE A 53 6.20 2.83 6.04
C ILE A 53 6.05 1.72 5.00
N CYS A 54 5.70 0.53 5.45
CA CYS A 54 5.28 -0.59 4.62
C CYS A 54 3.92 -1.06 5.14
N ILE A 55 2.91 -1.08 4.26
CA ILE A 55 1.57 -1.52 4.58
C ILE A 55 1.30 -2.80 3.80
N ASP A 56 0.97 -3.87 4.51
CA ASP A 56 0.39 -5.09 3.94
C ASP A 56 -1.13 -4.93 3.88
N LEU A 57 -1.67 -4.85 2.66
CA LEU A 57 -3.09 -4.61 2.45
C LEU A 57 -3.94 -5.87 2.62
N LYS A 58 -3.33 -7.06 2.58
CA LYS A 58 -4.03 -8.33 2.83
C LYS A 58 -4.30 -8.55 4.32
N LEU A 59 -3.48 -7.97 5.19
CA LEU A 59 -3.67 -8.02 6.65
C LEU A 59 -4.64 -6.96 7.18
N LEU A 60 -4.90 -5.88 6.43
CA LEU A 60 -5.78 -4.78 6.88
C LEU A 60 -7.19 -5.23 7.32
N PRO A 61 -7.90 -6.12 6.60
CA PRO A 61 -9.22 -6.59 7.03
C PRO A 61 -9.20 -7.31 8.38
N GLU A 62 -8.14 -8.08 8.67
CA GLU A 62 -7.99 -8.81 9.93
C GLU A 62 -7.68 -7.85 11.09
N CYS A 63 -6.84 -6.84 10.87
CA CYS A 63 -6.50 -5.82 11.88
C CYS A 63 -7.69 -4.93 12.24
N TRP A 64 -8.58 -4.62 11.29
CA TRP A 64 -9.80 -3.87 11.60
C TRP A 64 -10.82 -4.68 12.40
N SER A 65 -10.85 -6.01 12.24
CA SER A 65 -11.75 -6.85 13.04
C SER A 65 -11.29 -7.01 14.49
N SER A 66 -10.00 -6.88 14.79
CA SER A 66 -9.44 -7.12 16.13
C SER A 66 -9.41 -5.88 17.05
N THR A 67 -9.74 -4.70 16.54
CA THR A 67 -9.76 -3.44 17.32
C THR A 67 -11.12 -3.17 17.99
N LEU A 68 -12.09 -4.09 17.89
CA LEU A 68 -13.42 -4.00 18.52
C LEU A 68 -13.60 -4.90 19.78
N LEU A 69 -12.51 -5.26 20.47
CA LEU A 69 -12.54 -5.88 21.79
C LEU A 69 -11.89 -4.98 22.85
#